data_AF-A0A2H3BVL5-F1
#
_entry.id   AF-A0A2H3BVL5-F1
#
_cell.length_a   1.000
_cell.length_b   1.000
_cell.length_c   1.000
_cell.angle_alpha   90.00
_cell.angle_beta   90.00
_cell.angle_gamma   90.00
#
_symmetry.space_group_name_H-M   'P 1'
#
loop_
_entity.id
_entity.type
_entity.pdbx_description
1 polymer ?
#
loop_
_entity_poly.entity_id
_entity_poly.type
_entity_poly.pdbx_seq_one_letter_code
_entity_poly.pdbx_strand_id
1 'polypeptide(L)'
;MPRATTDRFSRAHQPSSKPSKEKNHAESSSSAVRNPIFNTERFGQHILKNPAIAQKIVDTANLRPTDKVLEVGPGTGNLTMRILEKAKLVTAVEMDPRMAAELTKRVQGKPEQRKLEVIIGDFVKADLPYFDVCISNTPYQISSPLIFRLLSHRPLPRVCVLMFQREFALRLLARPGSNLWSRLSANVQLFAKVDHVMAVGKNNFRPAPMVESSVIRMVPLDPPPPVKFEEYDGLGRIIFSRRNKTIHGNFMAKGVIDMLEKNWRTWCSETNRIIEDNVDMKAKIEGVLEETGNTENRAAKMDVDDLLKLLSAFHDIGVHFA
;
A
#
# COMPACT_ATOMS: atom_id res chain seq x y z
N MET A 1 -24.42 29.26 -3.61
CA MET A 1 -25.28 28.75 -2.51
C MET A 1 -26.21 27.68 -3.09
N PRO A 2 -26.64 26.64 -2.36
CA PRO A 2 -26.12 26.03 -1.12
C PRO A 2 -25.55 24.60 -1.35
N ARG A 3 -24.83 24.11 -0.34
CA ARG A 3 -24.21 22.78 -0.23
C ARG A 3 -25.26 21.70 0.06
N ALA A 4 -25.13 20.53 -0.56
CA ALA A 4 -25.83 19.31 -0.14
C ALA A 4 -24.81 18.29 0.39
N THR A 5 -24.71 18.25 1.72
CA THR A 5 -24.06 17.22 2.53
C THR A 5 -24.87 15.93 2.47
N THR A 6 -24.23 14.79 2.25
CA THR A 6 -24.84 13.47 2.51
C THR A 6 -23.99 12.69 3.50
N ASP A 7 -24.31 12.89 4.77
CA ASP A 7 -23.97 11.99 5.86
C ASP A 7 -24.88 10.76 5.79
N ARG A 8 -24.32 9.58 5.48
CA ARG A 8 -24.90 8.30 5.88
C ARG A 8 -23.78 7.27 6.02
N PHE A 9 -23.35 7.02 7.25
CA PHE A 9 -23.05 5.69 7.80
C PHE A 9 -22.63 5.82 9.27
N SER A 10 -23.61 5.83 10.18
CA SER A 10 -23.36 5.57 11.60
C SER A 10 -24.54 4.81 12.20
N ARG A 11 -24.48 3.48 12.18
CA ARG A 11 -25.16 2.66 13.18
C ARG A 11 -24.10 2.02 14.05
N ALA A 12 -23.86 2.64 15.20
CA ALA A 12 -23.06 2.07 16.27
C ALA A 12 -23.76 0.80 16.78
N HIS A 13 -23.00 -0.28 16.88
CA HIS A 13 -23.43 -1.53 17.47
C HIS A 13 -23.43 -1.34 19.00
N GLN A 14 -24.62 -1.31 19.62
CA GLN A 14 -24.74 -1.35 21.08
C GLN A 14 -24.52 -2.79 21.57
N PRO A 15 -23.60 -3.04 22.53
CA PRO A 15 -23.55 -4.33 23.20
C PRO A 15 -24.65 -4.41 24.25
N SER A 16 -25.44 -5.47 24.18
CA SER A 16 -26.50 -5.83 25.13
C SER A 16 -25.94 -6.11 26.53
N SER A 17 -26.53 -5.49 27.54
CA SER A 17 -26.28 -5.73 28.96
C SER A 17 -26.81 -7.11 29.38
N LYS A 18 -25.98 -7.90 30.09
CA LYS A 18 -26.41 -9.05 30.90
C LYS A 18 -25.71 -9.01 32.27
N PRO A 19 -26.37 -9.49 33.33
CA PRO A 19 -26.05 -9.10 34.70
C PRO A 19 -24.87 -9.86 35.30
N SER A 20 -24.18 -9.18 36.22
CA SER A 20 -23.05 -9.62 37.01
C SER A 20 -23.36 -10.83 37.89
N LYS A 21 -22.51 -11.86 37.80
CA LYS A 21 -22.36 -12.89 38.84
C LYS A 21 -20.97 -12.77 39.44
N GLU A 22 -20.92 -12.43 40.72
CA GLU A 22 -19.74 -12.45 41.56
C GLU A 22 -19.11 -13.85 41.57
N LYS A 23 -17.79 -13.91 41.37
CA LYS A 23 -16.97 -15.03 41.82
C LYS A 23 -15.67 -14.47 42.39
N ASN A 24 -15.55 -14.58 43.71
CA ASN A 24 -14.29 -14.46 44.44
C ASN A 24 -13.30 -15.50 43.93
N HIS A 25 -12.09 -15.06 43.54
CA HIS A 25 -10.88 -15.87 43.70
C HIS A 25 -9.63 -15.00 43.78
N ALA A 26 -9.03 -15.04 44.96
CA ALA A 26 -7.61 -15.04 45.32
C ALA A 26 -6.59 -14.36 44.39
N GLU A 27 -5.91 -13.38 44.97
CA GLU A 27 -4.67 -12.77 44.50
C GLU A 27 -3.60 -13.83 44.18
N SER A 28 -3.06 -13.77 42.96
CA SER A 28 -1.71 -14.24 42.68
C SER A 28 -0.97 -13.17 41.86
N SER A 29 0.07 -12.65 42.48
CA SER A 29 0.95 -11.61 41.98
C SER A 29 1.82 -12.13 40.84
N SER A 30 1.63 -11.60 39.63
CA SER A 30 2.70 -11.55 38.63
C SER A 30 2.68 -10.18 37.95
N SER A 31 3.66 -9.37 38.35
CA SER A 31 3.89 -8.01 37.86
C SER A 31 4.45 -8.04 36.42
N ALA A 32 3.57 -8.26 35.45
CA ALA A 32 3.88 -7.96 34.07
C ALA A 32 3.96 -6.43 33.92
N VAL A 33 5.17 -5.90 33.67
CA VAL A 33 5.41 -4.49 33.36
C VAL A 33 4.70 -4.13 32.04
N ARG A 34 3.41 -3.77 32.14
CA ARG A 34 2.69 -3.02 31.11
C ARG A 34 3.33 -1.64 31.07
N ASN A 35 3.98 -1.26 29.96
CA ASN A 35 4.31 0.14 29.72
C ASN A 35 2.98 0.88 29.46
N PRO A 36 2.43 1.66 30.40
CA PRO A 36 1.08 2.20 30.28
C PRO A 36 0.98 3.41 29.34
N ILE A 37 2.10 3.81 28.72
CA ILE A 37 2.27 5.13 28.11
C ILE A 37 1.75 5.15 26.67
N PHE A 38 1.86 4.03 25.93
CA PHE A 38 1.62 3.98 24.50
C PHE A 38 0.38 3.15 24.16
N ASN A 39 -0.52 3.71 23.34
CA ASN A 39 -1.74 3.02 22.93
C ASN A 39 -1.50 2.09 21.74
N THR A 40 -0.52 1.19 21.92
CA THR A 40 -0.04 0.28 20.87
C THR A 40 -1.15 -0.63 20.35
N GLU A 41 -2.13 -1.00 21.18
CA GLU A 41 -3.28 -1.81 20.79
C GLU A 41 -4.25 -1.04 19.88
N ARG A 42 -4.59 0.22 20.21
CA ARG A 42 -5.50 1.05 19.38
C ARG A 42 -4.92 1.31 17.99
N PHE A 43 -3.60 1.48 17.89
CA PHE A 43 -2.92 1.78 16.62
C PHE A 43 -2.32 0.53 15.96
N GLY A 44 -2.48 -0.66 16.54
CA GLY A 44 -1.90 -1.91 16.01
C GLY A 44 -0.37 -1.88 15.87
N GLN A 45 0.32 -1.13 16.74
CA GLN A 45 1.74 -0.85 16.64
C GLN A 45 2.58 -1.99 17.23
N HIS A 46 3.53 -2.49 16.44
CA HIS A 46 4.52 -3.47 16.85
C HIS A 46 5.92 -2.86 16.77
N ILE A 47 6.51 -2.54 17.93
CA ILE A 47 7.79 -1.84 17.99
C ILE A 47 8.92 -2.84 17.75
N LEU A 48 9.72 -2.63 16.70
CA LEU A 48 10.93 -3.42 16.45
C LEU A 48 11.95 -3.19 17.58
N LYS A 49 12.30 -4.25 18.32
CA LYS A 49 13.26 -4.19 19.44
C LYS A 49 14.63 -4.79 19.12
N ASN A 50 14.75 -5.59 18.05
CA ASN A 50 16.02 -6.24 17.71
C ASN A 50 16.98 -5.24 17.03
N PRO A 51 18.10 -4.87 17.67
CA PRO A 51 19.04 -3.89 17.13
C PRO A 51 19.75 -4.35 15.85
N ALA A 52 20.01 -5.65 15.71
CA ALA A 52 20.67 -6.20 14.52
C ALA A 52 19.77 -6.14 13.28
N ILE A 53 18.46 -6.37 13.46
CA ILE A 53 17.48 -6.24 12.37
C ILE A 53 17.34 -4.77 11.96
N ALA A 54 17.23 -3.87 12.94
CA ALA A 54 17.19 -2.43 12.67
C ALA A 54 18.44 -1.96 11.90
N GLN A 55 19.62 -2.45 12.29
CA GLN A 55 20.87 -2.15 11.58
C GLN A 55 20.83 -2.65 10.14
N LYS A 56 20.45 -3.91 9.92
CA LYS A 56 20.36 -4.52 8.58
C LYS A 56 19.35 -3.81 7.67
N ILE A 57 18.24 -3.29 8.22
CA ILE A 57 17.28 -2.45 7.46
C ILE A 57 17.99 -1.19 6.93
N VAL A 58 18.68 -0.46 7.81
CA VAL A 58 19.39 0.79 7.45
C VAL A 58 20.53 0.51 6.48
N ASP A 59 21.27 -0.57 6.66
CA ASP A 59 22.35 -0.96 5.76
C ASP A 59 21.82 -1.31 4.36
N THR A 60 20.67 -1.98 4.27
CA THR A 60 20.01 -2.30 2.99
C THR A 60 19.57 -1.05 2.22
N ALA A 61 19.23 0.03 2.94
CA ALA A 61 18.83 1.29 2.32
C ALA A 61 19.99 1.97 1.56
N ASN A 62 21.24 1.60 1.86
CA ASN A 62 22.46 2.17 1.28
C ASN A 62 22.39 3.71 1.30
N LEU A 63 22.23 4.25 2.51
CA LEU A 63 22.09 5.68 2.76
C LEU A 63 23.39 6.42 2.43
N ARG A 64 23.24 7.56 1.76
CA ARG A 64 24.32 8.50 1.50
C ARG A 64 24.30 9.60 2.57
N PRO A 65 25.45 10.21 2.91
CA PRO A 65 25.51 11.32 3.86
C PRO A 65 24.66 12.54 3.48
N THR A 66 24.30 12.67 2.20
CA THR A 66 23.46 13.75 1.67
C THR A 66 21.98 13.42 1.67
N ASP A 67 21.59 12.16 1.87
CA ASP A 67 20.21 11.70 1.73
C ASP A 67 19.31 12.33 2.80
N LYS A 68 18.12 12.75 2.36
CA LYS A 68 16.98 13.03 3.21
C LYS A 68 16.15 11.75 3.32
N VAL A 69 15.90 11.30 4.54
CA VAL A 69 15.17 10.06 4.80
C VAL A 69 13.80 10.36 5.35
N LEU A 70 12.76 9.82 4.73
CA LEU A 70 11.44 9.76 5.29
C LEU A 70 11.29 8.48 6.12
N GLU A 71 11.03 8.61 7.40
CA GLU A 71 10.65 7.49 8.27
C GLU A 71 9.15 7.54 8.56
N VAL A 72 8.42 6.50 8.16
CA VAL A 72 6.99 6.40 8.50
C VAL A 72 6.83 5.42 9.65
N GLY A 73 6.20 5.87 10.74
CA GLY A 73 6.01 5.09 11.96
C GLY A 73 7.33 4.86 12.72
N PRO A 74 8.02 5.92 13.18
CA PRO A 74 9.27 5.80 13.93
C PRO A 74 9.12 5.07 15.28
N GLY A 75 7.90 5.03 15.84
CA GLY A 75 7.64 4.44 17.14
C GLY A 75 8.49 5.09 18.23
N THR A 76 9.23 4.28 18.99
CA THR A 76 10.15 4.78 20.03
C THR A 76 11.49 5.29 19.50
N GLY A 77 11.72 5.27 18.18
CA GLY A 77 12.93 5.80 17.55
C GLY A 77 14.09 4.82 17.39
N ASN A 78 13.87 3.52 17.57
CA ASN A 78 14.95 2.53 17.46
C ASN A 78 15.62 2.50 16.08
N LEU A 79 14.83 2.75 15.04
CA LEU A 79 15.32 2.83 13.67
C LEU A 79 15.79 4.26 13.36
N THR A 80 15.03 5.28 13.77
CA THR A 80 15.39 6.70 13.65
C THR A 80 16.82 6.99 14.10
N MET A 81 17.25 6.50 15.27
CA MET A 81 18.62 6.77 15.77
C MET A 81 19.70 6.27 14.81
N ARG A 82 19.51 5.10 14.19
CA ARG A 82 20.47 4.53 13.23
C ARG A 82 20.44 5.26 11.88
N ILE A 83 19.29 5.80 11.51
CA ILE A 83 19.16 6.60 10.29
C ILE A 83 19.88 7.95 10.48
N LEU A 84 19.70 8.60 11.64
CA LEU A 84 20.29 9.91 11.98
C LEU A 84 21.83 9.89 11.99
N GLU A 85 22.44 8.74 12.29
CA GLU A 85 23.88 8.52 12.20
C GLU A 85 24.42 8.64 10.76
N LYS A 86 23.61 8.29 9.76
CA LYS A 86 24.05 8.17 8.35
C LYS A 86 23.46 9.23 7.41
N ALA A 87 22.28 9.77 7.72
CA ALA A 87 21.55 10.68 6.85
C ALA A 87 21.84 12.16 7.15
N LYS A 88 21.54 13.02 6.17
CA LYS A 88 21.58 14.48 6.32
C LYS A 88 20.43 14.97 7.18
N LEU A 89 19.23 14.46 6.91
CA LEU A 89 17.97 14.84 7.52
C LEU A 89 17.06 13.62 7.60
N VAL A 90 16.30 13.49 8.68
CA VAL A 90 15.24 12.51 8.86
C VAL A 90 13.94 13.24 9.13
N THR A 91 12.95 13.04 8.26
CA THR A 91 11.58 13.47 8.51
C THR A 91 10.79 12.26 8.97
N ALA A 92 10.34 12.27 10.22
CA ALA A 92 9.59 11.20 10.83
C ALA A 92 8.09 11.54 10.87
N VAL A 93 7.24 10.70 10.26
CA VAL A 93 5.78 10.87 10.29
C VAL A 93 5.19 9.88 11.29
N GLU A 94 4.57 10.39 12.34
CA GLU A 94 4.00 9.60 13.43
C GLU A 94 2.55 10.01 13.71
N MET A 95 1.66 9.02 13.81
CA MET A 95 0.25 9.24 14.10
C MET A 95 0.02 9.46 15.60
N ASP A 96 0.76 8.76 16.48
CA ASP A 96 0.62 8.89 17.94
C ASP A 96 1.48 10.07 18.46
N PRO A 97 0.86 11.19 18.92
CA PRO A 97 1.62 12.33 19.42
C PRO A 97 2.50 11.99 20.63
N ARG A 98 2.18 10.94 21.38
CA ARG A 98 2.97 10.49 22.54
C ARG A 98 4.28 9.85 22.08
N MET A 99 4.26 9.10 20.99
CA MET A 99 5.47 8.53 20.40
C MET A 99 6.34 9.62 19.76
N ALA A 100 5.71 10.59 19.07
CA ALA A 100 6.41 11.76 18.56
C ALA A 100 7.14 12.55 19.66
N ALA A 101 6.48 12.75 20.82
CA ALA A 101 7.10 13.40 21.98
C ALA A 101 8.27 12.58 22.56
N GLU A 102 8.10 11.25 22.68
CA GLU A 102 9.17 10.36 23.17
C GLU A 102 10.39 10.36 22.23
N LEU A 103 10.15 10.33 20.92
CA LEU A 103 11.21 10.43 19.91
C LEU A 103 11.96 11.76 20.02
N THR A 104 11.23 12.87 20.14
CA THR A 104 11.81 14.21 20.29
C THR A 104 12.66 14.30 21.56
N LYS A 105 12.17 13.77 22.68
CA LYS A 105 12.92 13.70 23.94
C LYS A 105 14.18 12.84 23.81
N ARG A 106 14.13 11.75 23.02
CA ARG A 106 15.27 10.83 22.83
C ARG A 106 16.47 11.49 22.15
N VAL A 107 16.23 12.48 21.28
CA VAL A 107 17.28 13.25 20.60
C VAL A 107 17.62 14.58 21.29
N GLN A 108 16.83 14.99 22.28
CA GLN A 108 16.96 16.30 22.94
C GLN A 108 18.38 16.51 23.51
N GLY A 109 18.98 17.65 23.18
CA GLY A 109 20.32 18.03 23.63
C GLY A 109 21.45 17.32 22.89
N LYS A 110 21.16 16.49 21.89
CA LYS A 110 22.16 15.78 21.08
C LYS A 110 22.30 16.39 19.69
N PRO A 111 23.44 16.21 18.99
CA PRO A 111 23.64 16.72 17.64
C PRO A 111 22.57 16.27 16.64
N GLU A 112 22.02 15.07 16.82
CA GLU A 112 20.99 14.49 15.94
C GLU A 112 19.67 15.27 15.99
N GLN A 113 19.40 16.03 17.06
CA GLN A 113 18.20 16.85 17.16
C GLN A 113 18.05 17.81 15.98
N ARG A 114 19.16 18.35 15.46
CA ARG A 114 19.16 19.29 14.33
C ARG A 114 18.86 18.61 12.99
N LYS A 115 18.92 17.28 12.95
CA LYS A 115 18.69 16.45 11.75
C LYS A 115 17.33 15.76 11.78
N LEU A 116 16.52 15.96 12.82
CA LEU A 116 15.22 15.32 12.96
C LEU A 116 14.09 16.33 12.84
N GLU A 117 13.17 16.08 11.90
CA GLU A 117 11.89 16.75 11.79
C GLU A 117 10.78 15.74 12.10
N VAL A 118 9.79 16.14 12.90
CA VAL A 118 8.68 15.25 13.27
C VAL A 118 7.36 15.86 12.80
N ILE A 119 6.65 15.12 11.95
CA ILE A 119 5.30 15.46 11.47
C ILE A 119 4.31 14.58 12.23
N ILE A 120 3.46 15.22 13.04
CA ILE A 120 2.40 14.52 13.76
C ILE A 120 1.16 14.46 12.86
N GLY A 121 0.76 13.25 12.46
CA GLY A 121 -0.47 13.09 11.68
C GLY A 121 -0.56 11.78 10.89
N ASP A 122 -1.65 11.68 10.14
CA ASP A 122 -1.89 10.57 9.24
C ASP A 122 -0.95 10.64 8.05
N PHE A 123 -0.08 9.65 7.88
CA PHE A 123 0.80 9.54 6.72
C PHE A 123 0.02 9.61 5.40
N VAL A 124 -1.19 9.06 5.34
CA VAL A 124 -2.03 9.05 4.12
C VAL A 124 -2.63 10.43 3.82
N LYS A 125 -2.45 11.43 4.69
CA LYS A 125 -2.98 12.79 4.48
C LYS A 125 -1.93 13.89 4.63
N ALA A 126 -0.83 13.63 5.30
CA ALA A 126 0.20 14.62 5.61
C ALA A 126 0.96 15.11 4.38
N ASP A 127 1.14 16.42 4.23
CA ASP A 127 2.01 16.96 3.18
C ASP A 127 3.46 16.50 3.43
N LEU A 128 3.99 15.73 2.47
CA LEU A 128 5.33 15.14 2.60
C LEU A 128 6.37 16.05 1.92
N PRO A 129 7.49 16.36 2.58
CA PRO A 129 8.60 17.01 1.91
C PRO A 129 9.26 16.06 0.91
N TYR A 130 10.18 16.58 0.10
CA TYR A 130 11.05 15.73 -0.72
C TYR A 130 11.95 14.85 0.16
N PHE A 131 12.11 13.59 -0.22
CA PHE A 131 13.03 12.62 0.39
C PHE A 131 13.68 11.73 -0.69
N ASP A 132 14.93 11.35 -0.44
CA ASP A 132 15.69 10.44 -1.30
C ASP A 132 15.31 8.97 -1.02
N VAL A 133 15.10 8.65 0.26
CA VAL A 133 14.89 7.29 0.74
C VAL A 133 13.73 7.25 1.72
N CYS A 134 12.87 6.23 1.60
CA CYS A 134 11.87 5.94 2.62
C CYS A 134 12.24 4.67 3.39
N ILE A 135 12.14 4.72 4.71
CA ILE A 135 12.26 3.54 5.57
C ILE A 135 11.00 3.46 6.43
N SER A 136 10.37 2.28 6.53
CA SER A 136 9.14 2.16 7.32
C SER A 136 8.98 0.82 8.01
N ASN A 137 8.52 0.90 9.27
CA ASN A 137 7.94 -0.20 10.04
C ASN A 137 6.53 0.21 10.51
N THR A 138 5.67 0.53 9.55
CA THR A 138 4.31 1.00 9.83
C THR A 138 3.36 -0.13 10.20
N PRO A 139 2.25 0.19 10.90
CA PRO A 139 1.16 -0.74 11.12
C PRO A 139 0.62 -1.31 9.80
N TYR A 140 0.25 -2.60 9.82
CA TYR A 140 -0.14 -3.34 8.62
C TYR A 140 -1.44 -2.87 7.97
N GLN A 141 -2.27 -2.13 8.71
CA GLN A 141 -3.55 -1.60 8.24
C GLN A 141 -3.37 -0.56 7.14
N ILE A 142 -2.20 0.09 7.05
CA ILE A 142 -1.93 1.14 6.07
C ILE A 142 -0.94 0.71 4.97
N SER A 143 -0.62 -0.58 4.87
CA SER A 143 0.42 -1.06 3.93
C SER A 143 0.12 -0.75 2.47
N SER A 144 -1.10 -1.03 1.96
CA SER A 144 -1.45 -0.69 0.57
C SER A 144 -1.50 0.82 0.32
N PRO A 145 -2.20 1.63 1.14
CA PRO A 145 -2.18 3.10 0.99
C PRO A 145 -0.76 3.68 1.03
N LEU A 146 0.12 3.14 1.89
CA LEU A 146 1.51 3.57 1.98
C LEU A 146 2.25 3.34 0.67
N ILE A 147 2.16 2.15 0.09
CA ILE A 147 2.84 1.83 -1.18
C ILE A 147 2.37 2.76 -2.29
N PHE A 148 1.05 2.88 -2.49
CA PHE A 148 0.52 3.71 -3.57
C PHE A 148 0.84 5.19 -3.38
N ARG A 149 0.86 5.69 -2.12
CA ARG A 149 1.33 7.05 -1.84
C ARG A 149 2.80 7.25 -2.19
N LEU A 150 3.67 6.29 -1.87
CA LEU A 150 5.09 6.36 -2.21
C LEU A 150 5.33 6.34 -3.73
N LEU A 151 4.54 5.54 -4.46
CA LEU A 151 4.63 5.45 -5.92
C LEU A 151 4.04 6.69 -6.63
N SER A 152 3.07 7.37 -6.01
CA SER A 152 2.50 8.62 -6.54
C SER A 152 3.24 9.88 -6.11
N HIS A 153 4.10 9.80 -5.09
CA HIS A 153 4.88 10.93 -4.61
C HIS A 153 5.84 11.45 -5.70
N ARG A 154 6.00 12.77 -5.76
CA ARG A 154 6.91 13.43 -6.69
C ARG A 154 7.71 14.51 -5.95
N PRO A 155 9.03 14.65 -6.22
CA PRO A 155 9.88 13.75 -7.01
C PRO A 155 9.92 12.30 -6.47
N LEU A 156 10.22 11.32 -7.34
CA LEU A 156 10.25 9.91 -6.93
C LEU A 156 11.42 9.64 -5.97
N PRO A 157 11.21 8.82 -4.91
CA PRO A 157 12.32 8.38 -4.07
C PRO A 157 13.19 7.38 -4.81
N ARG A 158 14.50 7.39 -4.50
CA ARG A 158 15.49 6.47 -5.05
C ARG A 158 15.24 5.02 -4.59
N VAL A 159 14.84 4.82 -3.34
CA VAL A 159 14.57 3.50 -2.77
C VAL A 159 13.68 3.60 -1.54
N CYS A 160 12.81 2.60 -1.36
CA CYS A 160 11.99 2.42 -0.18
C CYS A 160 12.33 1.07 0.47
N VAL A 161 12.72 1.06 1.75
CA VAL A 161 12.93 -0.17 2.53
C VAL A 161 11.80 -0.30 3.54
N LEU A 162 10.89 -1.24 3.27
CA LEU A 162 9.59 -1.30 3.92
C LEU A 162 9.42 -2.65 4.61
N MET A 163 8.86 -2.65 5.82
CA MET A 163 8.52 -3.87 6.54
C MET A 163 7.01 -4.10 6.55
N PHE A 164 6.59 -5.30 6.16
CA PHE A 164 5.18 -5.70 6.11
C PHE A 164 4.97 -7.08 6.73
N GLN A 165 3.70 -7.49 6.85
CA GLN A 165 3.37 -8.90 7.09
C GLN A 165 3.95 -9.76 5.99
N ARG A 166 4.38 -10.98 6.34
CA ARG A 166 4.97 -11.96 5.42
C ARG A 166 4.07 -12.18 4.19
N GLU A 167 2.79 -12.46 4.39
CA GLU A 167 1.85 -12.71 3.29
C GLU A 167 1.73 -11.50 2.35
N PHE A 168 1.58 -10.30 2.92
CA PHE A 168 1.49 -9.07 2.14
C PHE A 168 2.76 -8.83 1.32
N ALA A 169 3.94 -8.96 1.94
CA ALA A 169 5.23 -8.85 1.25
C ALA A 169 5.35 -9.87 0.11
N LEU A 170 4.97 -11.14 0.35
CA LEU A 170 5.00 -12.18 -0.67
C LEU A 170 4.02 -11.91 -1.82
N ARG A 171 2.88 -11.25 -1.57
CA ARG A 171 1.98 -10.79 -2.63
C ARG A 171 2.61 -9.71 -3.50
N LEU A 172 3.37 -8.77 -2.93
CA LEU A 172 4.10 -7.77 -3.73
C LEU A 172 5.15 -8.40 -4.65
N LEU A 173 5.79 -9.46 -4.16
CA LEU A 173 6.84 -10.22 -4.86
C LEU A 173 6.30 -11.30 -5.80
N ALA A 174 4.99 -11.56 -5.76
CA ALA A 174 4.38 -12.65 -6.50
C ALA A 174 4.61 -12.47 -8.00
N ARG A 175 4.94 -13.57 -8.69
CA ARG A 175 5.08 -13.61 -10.14
C ARG A 175 3.83 -14.18 -10.79
N PRO A 176 3.54 -13.84 -12.06
CA PRO A 176 2.47 -14.48 -12.82
C PRO A 176 2.55 -16.01 -12.73
N GLY A 177 1.40 -16.66 -12.60
CA GLY A 177 1.26 -18.10 -12.39
C GLY A 177 1.37 -18.55 -10.93
N SER A 178 1.90 -17.71 -10.03
CA SER A 178 1.99 -18.06 -8.61
C SER A 178 0.66 -17.89 -7.86
N ASN A 179 0.49 -18.64 -6.77
CA ASN A 179 -0.72 -18.58 -5.93
C ASN A 179 -0.99 -17.19 -5.33
N LEU A 180 0.04 -16.34 -5.19
CA LEU A 180 -0.09 -15.00 -4.60
C LEU A 180 -0.18 -13.89 -5.65
N TRP A 181 -0.12 -14.20 -6.95
CA TRP A 181 -0.26 -13.22 -8.03
C TRP A 181 -1.64 -12.58 -8.00
N SER A 182 -1.68 -11.27 -7.86
CA SER A 182 -2.93 -10.53 -7.66
C SER A 182 -2.86 -9.15 -8.28
N ARG A 183 -4.01 -8.45 -8.33
CA ARG A 183 -4.08 -7.03 -8.71
C ARG A 183 -3.06 -6.17 -7.96
N LEU A 184 -2.82 -6.44 -6.67
CA LEU A 184 -1.80 -5.71 -5.91
C LEU A 184 -0.39 -5.89 -6.51
N SER A 185 -0.05 -7.13 -6.86
CA SER A 185 1.23 -7.49 -7.47
C SER A 185 1.39 -6.76 -8.82
N ALA A 186 0.39 -6.88 -9.69
CA ALA A 186 0.40 -6.26 -11.02
C ALA A 186 0.47 -4.73 -10.96
N ASN A 187 -0.25 -4.09 -10.03
CA ASN A 187 -0.25 -2.64 -9.88
C ASN A 187 1.09 -2.10 -9.35
N VAL A 188 1.68 -2.78 -8.37
CA VAL A 188 2.95 -2.34 -7.79
C VAL A 188 4.11 -2.58 -8.76
N GLN A 189 4.13 -3.75 -9.40
CA GLN A 189 5.19 -4.12 -10.35
C GLN A 189 5.14 -3.30 -11.66
N LEU A 190 4.00 -2.68 -11.99
CA LEU A 190 3.93 -1.70 -13.07
C LEU A 190 4.85 -0.49 -12.79
N PHE A 191 4.94 -0.02 -11.55
CA PHE A 191 5.66 1.22 -11.21
C PHE A 191 6.95 1.02 -10.44
N ALA A 192 7.27 -0.20 -10.00
CA ALA A 192 8.45 -0.44 -9.17
C ALA A 192 9.00 -1.85 -9.29
N LYS A 193 10.32 -1.96 -9.11
CA LYS A 193 10.99 -3.24 -8.82
C LYS A 193 10.88 -3.51 -7.33
N VAL A 194 10.50 -4.74 -6.97
CA VAL A 194 10.34 -5.17 -5.57
C VAL A 194 11.19 -6.40 -5.32
N ASP A 195 12.08 -6.31 -4.32
CA ASP A 195 12.99 -7.37 -3.91
C ASP A 195 12.71 -7.77 -2.46
N HIS A 196 12.81 -9.07 -2.15
CA HIS A 196 12.79 -9.56 -0.77
C HIS A 196 14.16 -9.37 -0.13
N VAL A 197 14.21 -8.74 1.04
CA VAL A 197 15.46 -8.50 1.77
C VAL A 197 15.68 -9.57 2.83
N MET A 198 14.72 -9.72 3.74
CA MET A 198 14.80 -10.69 4.84
C MET A 198 13.45 -10.95 5.49
N ALA A 199 13.29 -12.16 6.02
CA ALA A 199 12.21 -12.49 6.94
C ALA A 199 12.53 -11.99 8.35
N VAL A 200 11.50 -11.56 9.08
CA VAL A 200 11.63 -11.06 10.46
C VAL A 200 10.62 -11.79 11.34
N GLY A 201 11.13 -12.51 12.34
CA GLY A 201 10.33 -13.26 13.31
C GLY A 201 9.51 -12.37 14.24
N LYS A 202 8.30 -12.80 14.59
CA LYS A 202 7.41 -12.05 15.51
C LYS A 202 8.03 -11.71 16.88
N ASN A 203 8.98 -12.52 17.34
CA ASN A 203 9.69 -12.32 18.62
C ASN A 203 10.61 -11.08 18.62
N ASN A 204 10.85 -10.47 17.46
CA ASN A 204 11.64 -9.25 17.30
C ASN A 204 10.85 -7.97 17.61
N PHE A 205 9.58 -8.09 17.99
CA PHE A 205 8.69 -6.97 18.26
C PHE A 205 8.22 -6.90 19.71
N ARG A 206 7.70 -5.73 20.10
CA ARG A 206 6.97 -5.53 21.35
C ARG A 206 5.78 -4.57 21.13
N PRO A 207 4.54 -5.01 21.42
CA PRO A 207 4.12 -6.40 21.60
C PRO A 207 4.41 -7.25 20.34
N ALA A 208 4.49 -8.58 20.49
CA ALA A 208 4.70 -9.46 19.35
C ALA A 208 3.44 -9.52 18.46
N PRO A 209 3.56 -9.41 17.12
CA PRO A 209 2.45 -9.64 16.21
C PRO A 209 2.02 -11.11 16.19
N MET A 210 0.80 -11.35 15.73
CA MET A 210 0.27 -12.71 15.53
C MET A 210 0.89 -13.42 14.32
N VAL A 211 1.49 -12.65 13.40
CA VAL A 211 2.04 -13.14 12.14
C VAL A 211 3.50 -12.74 11.98
N GLU A 212 4.17 -13.45 11.09
CA GLU A 212 5.54 -13.16 10.67
C GLU A 212 5.62 -11.91 9.79
N SER A 213 6.80 -11.27 9.76
CA SER A 213 7.07 -10.07 8.98
C SER A 213 8.13 -10.33 7.90
N SER A 214 8.25 -9.41 6.95
CA SER A 214 9.33 -9.38 5.97
C SER A 214 9.67 -7.96 5.57
N VAL A 215 10.96 -7.74 5.36
CA VAL A 215 11.50 -6.50 4.81
C VAL A 215 11.63 -6.67 3.31
N ILE A 216 11.11 -5.70 2.57
CA ILE A 216 11.20 -5.61 1.12
C ILE A 216 11.92 -4.32 0.75
N ARG A 217 12.59 -4.35 -0.40
CA ARG A 217 13.20 -3.19 -1.04
C ARG A 217 12.40 -2.88 -2.30
N MET A 218 11.84 -1.68 -2.38
CA MET A 218 11.06 -1.21 -3.51
C MET A 218 11.79 -0.05 -4.17
N VAL A 219 12.02 -0.13 -5.47
CA VAL A 219 12.66 0.90 -6.28
C VAL A 219 11.67 1.36 -7.35
N PRO A 220 11.11 2.58 -7.26
CA PRO A 220 10.26 3.12 -8.31
C PRO A 220 10.98 3.18 -9.66
N LEU A 221 10.25 2.98 -10.74
CA LEU A 221 10.73 3.18 -12.10
C LEU A 221 10.72 4.67 -12.43
N ASP A 222 11.85 5.19 -12.90
CA ASP A 222 12.02 6.58 -13.30
C ASP A 222 12.67 6.63 -14.71
N PRO A 223 11.96 7.13 -15.74
CA PRO A 223 10.58 7.62 -15.69
C PRO A 223 9.56 6.49 -15.43
N PRO A 224 8.42 6.79 -14.80
CA PRO A 224 7.33 5.83 -14.66
C PRO A 224 6.73 5.51 -16.05
N PRO A 225 6.12 4.32 -16.25
CA PRO A 225 5.42 4.03 -17.50
C PRO A 225 4.36 5.10 -17.81
N PRO A 226 4.21 5.51 -19.09
CA PRO A 226 3.29 6.57 -19.50
C PRO A 226 1.84 6.06 -19.60
N VAL A 227 1.34 5.48 -18.51
CA VAL A 227 0.01 4.85 -18.43
C VAL A 227 -0.78 5.52 -17.31
N LYS A 228 -2.02 5.91 -17.59
CA LYS A 228 -2.94 6.39 -16.55
C LYS A 228 -3.24 5.25 -15.60
N PHE A 229 -2.98 5.44 -14.31
CA PHE A 229 -3.11 4.36 -13.33
C PHE A 229 -4.57 3.88 -13.22
N GLU A 230 -5.53 4.78 -13.32
CA GLU A 230 -6.95 4.50 -13.21
C GLU A 230 -7.43 3.55 -14.31
N GLU A 231 -6.91 3.71 -15.53
CA GLU A 231 -7.18 2.83 -16.66
C GLU A 231 -6.64 1.40 -16.40
N TYR A 232 -5.37 1.31 -16.02
CA TYR A 232 -4.73 0.02 -15.74
C TYR A 232 -5.38 -0.69 -14.55
N ASP A 233 -5.68 0.05 -13.46
CA ASP A 233 -6.37 -0.49 -12.30
C ASP A 233 -7.82 -0.89 -12.64
N GLY A 234 -8.50 -0.13 -13.48
CA GLY A 234 -9.85 -0.41 -13.96
C GLY A 234 -9.94 -1.74 -14.71
N LEU A 235 -9.05 -1.96 -15.68
CA LEU A 235 -8.89 -3.27 -16.34
C LEU A 235 -8.58 -4.36 -15.30
N GLY A 236 -7.63 -4.09 -14.41
CA GLY A 236 -7.24 -5.00 -13.33
C GLY A 236 -8.41 -5.41 -12.43
N ARG A 237 -9.33 -4.50 -12.10
CA ARG A 237 -10.52 -4.80 -11.28
C ARG A 237 -11.44 -5.81 -11.94
N ILE A 238 -11.58 -5.76 -13.27
CA ILE A 238 -12.40 -6.71 -14.03
C ILE A 238 -11.73 -8.09 -14.02
N ILE A 239 -10.51 -8.18 -14.53
CA ILE A 239 -9.88 -9.47 -14.84
C ILE A 239 -9.36 -10.22 -13.61
N PHE A 240 -9.00 -9.51 -12.53
CA PHE A 240 -8.59 -10.14 -11.27
C PHE A 240 -9.77 -10.45 -10.34
N SER A 241 -11.01 -10.05 -10.67
CA SER A 241 -12.20 -10.38 -9.87
C SER A 241 -12.36 -11.88 -9.69
N ARG A 242 -12.16 -12.65 -10.77
CA ARG A 242 -12.02 -14.11 -10.77
C ARG A 242 -10.79 -14.49 -11.58
N ARG A 243 -9.59 -14.24 -11.02
CA ARG A 243 -8.29 -14.42 -11.70
C ARG A 243 -8.05 -15.79 -12.38
N ASN A 244 -8.72 -16.85 -11.92
CA ASN A 244 -8.60 -18.21 -12.46
C ASN A 244 -9.65 -18.53 -13.55
N LYS A 245 -10.63 -17.65 -13.76
CA LYS A 245 -11.55 -17.70 -14.89
C LYS A 245 -10.93 -17.04 -16.11
N THR A 246 -11.43 -17.40 -17.28
CA THR A 246 -10.99 -16.82 -18.55
C THR A 246 -11.21 -15.31 -18.56
N ILE A 247 -10.38 -14.56 -19.30
CA ILE A 247 -10.56 -13.12 -19.45
C ILE A 247 -11.95 -12.84 -20.04
N HIS A 248 -12.37 -13.59 -21.07
CA HIS A 248 -13.73 -13.53 -21.61
C HIS A 248 -14.79 -13.66 -20.52
N GLY A 249 -14.71 -14.70 -19.68
CA GLY A 249 -15.67 -14.92 -18.59
C GLY A 249 -15.68 -13.82 -17.51
N ASN A 250 -14.61 -13.04 -17.37
CA ASN A 250 -14.58 -11.86 -16.50
C ASN A 250 -15.26 -10.64 -17.16
N PHE A 251 -15.08 -10.43 -18.46
CA PHE A 251 -15.78 -9.38 -19.21
C PHE A 251 -17.29 -9.63 -19.35
N MET A 252 -17.70 -10.90 -19.40
CA MET A 252 -19.13 -11.29 -19.41
C MET A 252 -19.78 -11.26 -18.02
N ALA A 253 -19.08 -10.76 -16.99
CA ALA A 253 -19.68 -10.59 -15.67
C ALA A 253 -20.75 -9.49 -15.69
N LYS A 254 -21.77 -9.65 -14.85
CA LYS A 254 -22.91 -8.73 -14.76
C LYS A 254 -22.43 -7.28 -14.55
N GLY A 255 -22.90 -6.38 -15.40
CA GLY A 255 -22.65 -4.93 -15.33
C GLY A 255 -21.31 -4.46 -15.91
N VAL A 256 -20.41 -5.35 -16.33
CA VAL A 256 -19.13 -4.95 -16.94
C VAL A 256 -19.33 -4.36 -18.33
N ILE A 257 -20.13 -5.02 -19.17
CA ILE A 257 -20.45 -4.53 -20.53
C ILE A 257 -21.15 -3.16 -20.46
N ASP A 258 -22.17 -3.02 -19.61
CA ASP A 258 -22.90 -1.75 -19.44
C ASP A 258 -21.98 -0.61 -18.98
N MET A 259 -21.04 -0.91 -18.08
CA MET A 259 -20.03 0.04 -17.62
C MET A 259 -19.11 0.48 -18.77
N LEU A 260 -18.58 -0.47 -19.55
CA LEU A 260 -17.69 -0.17 -20.67
C LEU A 260 -18.41 0.57 -21.80
N GLU A 261 -19.67 0.25 -22.06
CA GLU A 261 -20.50 0.99 -23.03
C GLU A 261 -20.69 2.43 -22.60
N LYS A 262 -20.97 2.68 -21.32
CA LYS A 262 -21.09 4.04 -20.79
C LYS A 262 -19.78 4.83 -20.94
N ASN A 263 -18.65 4.22 -20.59
CA ASN A 263 -17.33 4.85 -20.74
C ASN A 263 -17.03 5.16 -22.21
N TRP A 264 -17.28 4.22 -23.11
CA TRP A 264 -17.10 4.39 -24.55
C TRP A 264 -17.98 5.51 -25.12
N ARG A 265 -19.26 5.60 -24.73
CA ARG A 265 -20.16 6.69 -25.15
C ARG A 265 -19.67 8.05 -24.65
N THR A 266 -19.13 8.09 -23.43
CA THR A 266 -18.53 9.31 -22.85
C THR A 266 -17.31 9.74 -23.66
N TRP A 267 -16.42 8.82 -23.98
CA TRP A 267 -15.25 9.08 -24.80
C TRP A 267 -15.60 9.52 -26.23
N CYS A 268 -16.60 8.91 -26.87
CA CYS A 268 -17.09 9.36 -28.18
C CYS A 268 -17.61 10.80 -28.14
N SER A 269 -18.34 11.16 -27.08
CA SER A 269 -18.82 12.53 -26.86
C SER A 269 -17.65 13.51 -26.70
N GLU A 270 -16.65 13.18 -25.88
CA GLU A 270 -15.46 14.02 -25.65
C GLU A 270 -14.59 14.17 -26.91
N THR A 271 -14.56 13.17 -27.77
CA THR A 271 -13.75 13.14 -28.99
C THR A 271 -14.51 13.53 -30.27
N ASN A 272 -15.76 14.00 -30.14
CA ASN A 272 -16.65 14.34 -31.26
C ASN A 272 -16.82 13.21 -32.30
N ARG A 273 -16.82 11.96 -31.84
CA ARG A 273 -17.12 10.79 -32.68
C ARG A 273 -18.63 10.54 -32.73
N ILE A 274 -19.10 10.05 -33.87
CA ILE A 274 -20.51 9.70 -34.06
C ILE A 274 -20.84 8.50 -33.16
N ILE A 275 -21.87 8.66 -32.33
CA ILE A 275 -22.41 7.60 -31.49
C ILE A 275 -23.50 6.89 -32.29
N GLU A 276 -23.29 5.63 -32.63
CA GLU A 276 -24.35 4.79 -33.20
C GLU A 276 -25.35 4.39 -32.09
N ASP A 277 -26.64 4.38 -32.39
CA ASP A 277 -27.67 4.08 -31.40
C ASP A 277 -27.61 2.61 -30.93
N ASN A 278 -27.21 1.69 -31.81
CA ASN A 278 -27.23 0.23 -31.59
C ASN A 278 -25.82 -0.39 -31.52
N VAL A 279 -24.92 0.18 -30.71
CA VAL A 279 -23.57 -0.39 -30.55
C VAL A 279 -23.63 -1.72 -29.82
N ASP A 280 -23.20 -2.79 -30.48
CA ASP A 280 -22.95 -4.08 -29.82
C ASP A 280 -21.59 -4.04 -29.09
N MET A 281 -21.62 -3.55 -27.86
CA MET A 281 -20.41 -3.47 -27.02
C MET A 281 -19.83 -4.86 -26.72
N LYS A 282 -20.69 -5.90 -26.65
CA LYS A 282 -20.24 -7.27 -26.43
C LYS A 282 -19.37 -7.73 -27.60
N ALA A 283 -19.86 -7.56 -28.83
CA ALA A 283 -19.12 -7.94 -30.04
C ALA A 283 -17.77 -7.18 -30.14
N LYS A 284 -17.73 -5.90 -29.77
CA LYS A 284 -16.47 -5.13 -29.72
C LYS A 284 -15.45 -5.72 -28.74
N ILE A 285 -15.91 -6.08 -27.54
CA ILE A 285 -15.04 -6.70 -26.53
C ILE A 285 -14.55 -8.06 -27.01
N GLU A 286 -15.44 -8.90 -27.55
CA GLU A 286 -15.08 -10.21 -28.08
C GLU A 286 -14.06 -10.10 -29.22
N GLY A 287 -14.23 -9.14 -30.13
CA GLY A 287 -13.26 -8.86 -31.19
C GLY A 287 -11.86 -8.54 -30.66
N VAL A 288 -11.73 -7.64 -29.66
CA VAL A 288 -10.43 -7.34 -29.04
C VAL A 288 -9.82 -8.57 -28.37
N LEU A 289 -10.62 -9.39 -27.69
CA LEU A 289 -10.12 -10.59 -27.03
C LEU A 289 -9.65 -11.66 -28.03
N GLU A 290 -10.33 -11.80 -29.16
CA GLU A 290 -9.94 -12.71 -30.24
C GLU A 290 -8.67 -12.24 -30.94
N GLU A 291 -8.60 -10.96 -31.34
CA GLU A 291 -7.44 -10.37 -32.01
C GLU A 291 -6.18 -10.42 -31.14
N THR A 292 -6.32 -10.21 -29.83
CA THR A 292 -5.20 -10.27 -28.88
C THR A 292 -4.90 -11.69 -28.36
N GLY A 293 -5.69 -12.70 -28.75
CA GLY A 293 -5.55 -14.08 -28.27
C GLY A 293 -5.82 -14.26 -26.77
N ASN A 294 -6.59 -13.36 -26.15
CA ASN A 294 -6.84 -13.33 -24.71
C ASN A 294 -8.15 -14.01 -24.28
N THR A 295 -8.99 -14.49 -25.21
CA THR A 295 -10.29 -15.12 -24.89
C THR A 295 -10.18 -16.20 -23.81
N GLU A 296 -9.21 -17.11 -23.94
CA GLU A 296 -8.99 -18.26 -23.03
C GLU A 296 -7.90 -18.01 -21.97
N ASN A 297 -7.21 -16.87 -22.04
CA ASN A 297 -6.19 -16.49 -21.07
C ASN A 297 -6.81 -16.24 -19.69
N ARG A 298 -5.96 -16.21 -18.66
CA ARG A 298 -6.36 -16.02 -17.28
C ARG A 298 -5.44 -15.00 -16.65
N ALA A 299 -5.99 -14.00 -15.97
CA ALA A 299 -5.20 -12.97 -15.28
C ALA A 299 -4.20 -13.57 -14.28
N ALA A 300 -4.49 -14.76 -13.74
CA ALA A 300 -3.57 -15.51 -12.90
C ALA A 300 -2.18 -15.78 -13.55
N LYS A 301 -2.08 -15.78 -14.89
CA LYS A 301 -0.85 -16.08 -15.64
C LYS A 301 -0.33 -14.92 -16.50
N MET A 302 -1.10 -13.85 -16.65
CA MET A 302 -0.70 -12.68 -17.44
C MET A 302 0.30 -11.83 -16.65
N ASP A 303 1.40 -11.47 -17.29
CA ASP A 303 2.38 -10.54 -16.75
C ASP A 303 1.99 -9.07 -17.00
N VAL A 304 2.83 -8.13 -16.55
CA VAL A 304 2.54 -6.70 -16.70
C VAL A 304 2.49 -6.30 -18.19
N ASP A 305 3.32 -6.90 -19.04
CA ASP A 305 3.37 -6.58 -20.47
C ASP A 305 2.12 -7.10 -21.19
N ASP A 306 1.65 -8.30 -20.85
CA ASP A 306 0.37 -8.84 -21.33
C ASP A 306 -0.80 -7.92 -20.98
N LEU A 307 -0.82 -7.40 -19.75
CA LEU A 307 -1.85 -6.47 -19.28
C LEU A 307 -1.80 -5.14 -20.03
N LEU A 308 -0.60 -4.61 -20.29
CA LEU A 308 -0.41 -3.37 -21.05
C LEU A 308 -0.82 -3.52 -22.51
N LYS A 309 -0.49 -4.66 -23.15
CA LYS A 309 -0.92 -4.96 -24.52
C LYS A 309 -2.44 -5.06 -24.61
N LEU A 310 -3.08 -5.75 -23.67
CA LEU A 310 -4.54 -5.85 -23.62
C LEU A 310 -5.18 -4.48 -23.42
N LEU A 311 -4.65 -3.66 -22.50
CA LEU A 311 -5.12 -2.31 -22.26
C LEU A 311 -5.01 -1.44 -23.53
N SER A 312 -3.87 -1.49 -24.21
CA SER A 312 -3.63 -0.75 -25.46
C SER A 312 -4.66 -1.14 -26.52
N ALA A 313 -4.92 -2.44 -26.71
CA ALA A 313 -5.87 -2.91 -27.71
C ALA A 313 -7.31 -2.41 -27.46
N PHE A 314 -7.72 -2.31 -26.19
CA PHE A 314 -8.99 -1.67 -25.85
C PHE A 314 -8.99 -0.16 -26.13
N HIS A 315 -7.89 0.53 -25.82
CA HIS A 315 -7.75 1.97 -26.08
C HIS A 315 -7.79 2.29 -27.59
N ASP A 316 -7.22 1.43 -28.43
CA ASP A 316 -7.21 1.59 -29.90
C ASP A 316 -8.63 1.63 -30.49
N ILE A 317 -9.57 0.90 -29.88
CA ILE A 317 -10.99 0.91 -30.28
C ILE A 317 -11.84 1.91 -29.47
N GLY A 318 -11.20 2.71 -28.62
CA GLY A 318 -11.84 3.74 -27.80
C GLY A 318 -12.55 3.25 -26.55
N VAL A 319 -12.30 2.01 -26.11
CA VAL A 319 -12.87 1.45 -24.88
C VAL A 319 -11.94 1.74 -23.71
N HIS A 320 -12.46 2.47 -22.72
CA HIS A 320 -11.71 2.94 -21.53
C HIS A 320 -12.30 2.38 -20.24
N PHE A 321 -11.47 2.25 -19.22
CA PHE A 321 -11.79 1.59 -17.95
C PHE A 321 -12.04 2.56 -16.78
N ALA A 322 -11.75 3.85 -16.97
CA ALA A 322 -11.96 4.90 -15.97
C ALA A 322 -12.58 6.17 -16.59
#